data_AF-A0A8J3MXW3-F1
#
_entry.id   AF-A0A8J3MXW3-F1
#
_cell.length_a   1.000
_cell.length_b   1.000
_cell.length_c   1.000
_cell.angle_alpha   90.00
_cell.angle_beta   90.00
_cell.angle_gamma   90.00
#
_symmetry.space_group_name_H-M   'P 1'
#
loop_
_entity.id
_entity.type
_entity.pdbx_description
1 polymer ?
#
loop_
_entity_poly.entity_id
_entity_poly.type
_entity_poly.pdbx_seq_one_letter_code
_entity_poly.pdbx_strand_id
1 'polypeptide(L)'
;MMVRPAQNRTREQAAYLDQLIQSNETIAVVFKLTQDFGNLIRKREGQECLEQWKSAVRASDLAELMSFVDGLADDAEAVAHGCSESWSNGMVEGFINKVKWIKRSSYGQAGFSLLQWRVLLHSPRRSSARLDAQAR
;
A
#
# COMPACT_ATOMS: atom_id res chain seq x y z
N MET A 1 5.98 1.32 9.66
CA MET A 1 6.47 2.47 10.45
C MET A 1 7.18 3.49 9.55
N MET A 2 8.15 3.04 8.75
CA MET A 2 8.93 3.89 7.83
C MET A 2 8.08 4.56 6.73
N VAL A 3 7.25 3.80 5.99
CA VAL A 3 6.40 4.33 4.88
C VAL A 3 5.23 5.21 5.37
N ARG A 4 4.87 5.15 6.67
CA ARG A 4 3.66 5.79 7.19
C ARG A 4 3.88 7.31 7.32
N PRO A 5 2.91 8.17 6.94
CA PRO A 5 3.04 9.61 7.12
C PRO A 5 3.34 9.96 8.58
N ALA A 6 4.18 10.97 8.81
CA ALA A 6 4.61 11.37 10.16
C ALA A 6 3.43 11.70 11.08
N GLN A 7 2.36 12.29 10.53
CA GLN A 7 1.14 12.66 11.25
C GLN A 7 0.38 11.46 11.85
N ASN A 8 0.59 10.26 11.31
CA ASN A 8 -0.09 9.03 11.73
C ASN A 8 0.80 8.13 12.62
N ARG A 9 1.88 8.67 13.19
CA ARG A 9 2.80 7.97 14.09
C ARG A 9 2.50 8.35 15.54
N THR A 10 2.58 7.39 16.46
CA THR A 10 2.53 7.70 17.88
C THR A 10 3.82 8.38 18.33
N ARG A 11 3.81 9.07 19.48
CA ARG A 11 5.00 9.74 20.02
C ARG A 11 6.15 8.77 20.26
N GLU A 12 5.86 7.59 20.82
CA GLU A 12 6.84 6.52 21.04
C GLU A 12 7.45 6.02 19.72
N GLN A 13 6.63 5.89 18.68
CA GLN A 13 7.09 5.49 17.35
C GLN A 13 8.01 6.55 16.73
N ALA A 14 7.69 7.83 16.88
CA ALA A 14 8.54 8.90 16.38
C ALA A 14 9.91 8.88 17.10
N ALA A 15 9.92 8.82 18.43
CA ALA A 15 11.15 8.79 19.22
C ALA A 15 12.05 7.59 18.89
N TYR A 16 11.46 6.40 18.69
CA TYR A 16 12.22 5.21 18.29
C TYR A 16 12.85 5.34 16.91
N LEU A 17 12.13 5.92 15.93
CA LEU A 17 12.70 6.18 14.60
C LEU A 17 13.82 7.20 14.65
N ASP A 18 13.66 8.28 15.43
CA ASP A 18 14.69 9.31 15.56
C ASP A 18 15.98 8.70 16.15
N GLN A 19 15.86 7.84 17.16
CA GLN A 19 17.00 7.13 17.72
C GLN A 19 17.67 6.19 16.70
N LEU A 20 16.88 5.46 15.90
CA LEU A 20 17.42 4.59 14.85
C LEU A 20 18.14 5.37 13.75
N ILE A 21 17.57 6.50 13.32
CA ILE A 21 18.15 7.37 12.29
C ILE A 21 19.47 8.00 12.79
N GLN A 22 19.53 8.40 14.06
CA GLN A 22 20.75 8.97 14.66
C GLN A 22 21.87 7.94 14.85
N SER A 23 21.52 6.66 15.04
CA SER A 23 22.49 5.60 15.31
C SER A 23 23.12 5.00 14.05
N ASN A 24 22.49 5.15 12.88
CA ASN A 24 22.98 4.56 11.64
C ASN A 24 22.63 5.40 10.40
N GLU A 25 23.65 5.87 9.69
CA GLU A 25 23.52 6.66 8.46
C GLU A 25 22.81 5.91 7.33
N THR A 26 23.02 4.59 7.22
CA THR A 26 22.31 3.75 6.24
C THR A 26 20.80 3.76 6.51
N ILE A 27 20.39 3.69 7.78
CA ILE A 27 18.97 3.75 8.15
C ILE A 27 18.38 5.12 7.81
N ALA A 28 19.15 6.20 7.98
CA ALA A 28 18.73 7.54 7.58
C ALA A 28 18.44 7.62 6.06
N VAL A 29 19.33 7.06 5.24
CA VAL A 29 19.17 7.00 3.77
C VAL A 29 17.95 6.16 3.38
N VAL A 30 17.82 4.95 3.91
CA VAL A 30 16.67 4.07 3.66
C VAL A 30 15.37 4.75 4.05
N PHE A 31 15.34 5.39 5.21
CA PHE A 31 14.16 6.07 5.71
C PHE A 31 13.74 7.21 4.79
N LYS A 32 14.70 8.04 4.34
CA LYS A 32 14.45 9.12 3.40
C LYS A 32 13.88 8.58 2.09
N LEU A 33 14.55 7.63 1.45
CA LEU A 33 14.12 7.05 0.16
C LEU A 33 12.74 6.39 0.26
N THR A 34 12.45 5.73 1.38
CA THR A 34 11.15 5.11 1.64
C THR A 34 10.04 6.14 1.79
N GLN A 35 10.33 7.26 2.44
CA GLN A 35 9.39 8.36 2.63
C GLN A 35 9.13 9.11 1.34
N ASP A 36 10.18 9.34 0.54
CA ASP A 36 10.09 9.98 -0.78
C ASP A 36 9.20 9.13 -1.70
N PHE A 37 9.43 7.82 -1.77
CA PHE A 37 8.56 6.90 -2.52
C PHE A 37 7.11 6.92 -2.05
N GLY A 38 6.91 6.88 -0.73
CA GLY A 38 5.58 6.93 -0.13
C GLY A 38 4.86 8.25 -0.42
N ASN A 39 5.57 9.36 -0.53
CA ASN A 39 5.00 10.65 -0.91
C ASN A 39 4.67 10.70 -2.39
N LEU A 40 5.57 10.21 -3.24
CA LEU A 40 5.41 10.10 -4.67
C LEU A 40 4.11 9.37 -5.05
N ILE A 41 3.86 8.20 -4.45
CA ILE A 41 2.63 7.44 -4.70
C ILE A 41 1.39 8.18 -4.18
N ARG A 42 1.45 8.79 -2.99
CA ARG A 42 0.28 9.44 -2.37
C ARG A 42 -0.13 10.71 -3.08
N LYS A 43 0.84 11.51 -3.49
CA LYS A 43 0.64 12.78 -4.19
C LYS A 43 0.49 12.59 -5.69
N ARG A 44 0.82 11.40 -6.21
CA ARG A 44 0.79 11.07 -7.64
C ARG A 44 1.64 12.06 -8.44
N GLU A 45 2.91 12.16 -8.04
CA GLU A 45 3.87 13.11 -8.63
C GLU A 45 4.29 12.72 -10.06
N GLY A 46 3.79 11.59 -10.57
CA GLY A 46 3.96 11.18 -11.96
C GLY A 46 5.25 10.42 -12.24
N GLN A 47 5.44 10.13 -13.53
CA GLN A 47 6.53 9.29 -14.02
C GLN A 47 7.92 9.95 -13.89
N GLU A 48 8.02 11.27 -14.07
CA GLU A 48 9.31 11.98 -13.98
C GLU A 48 9.90 11.91 -12.56
N CYS A 49 9.08 12.15 -11.54
CA CYS A 49 9.49 12.01 -10.14
C CYS A 49 9.85 10.55 -9.81
N LEU A 50 9.22 9.56 -10.45
CA LEU A 50 9.53 8.15 -10.25
C LEU A 50 10.93 7.82 -10.75
N GLU A 51 11.31 8.30 -11.93
CA GLU A 51 12.65 8.07 -12.48
C GLU A 51 13.75 8.81 -11.69
N GLN A 52 13.45 10.01 -11.18
CA GLN A 52 14.35 10.72 -10.25
C GLN A 52 14.56 9.91 -8.97
N TRP A 53 13.48 9.37 -8.39
CA TRP A 53 13.55 8.55 -7.19
C TRP A 53 14.33 7.24 -7.44
N LYS A 54 14.08 6.54 -8.56
CA LYS A 54 14.86 5.34 -8.94
C LYS A 54 16.35 5.65 -9.07
N SER A 55 16.69 6.81 -9.63
CA SER A 55 18.08 7.26 -9.75
C SER A 55 18.71 7.53 -8.38
N ALA A 56 17.97 8.15 -7.47
CA ALA A 56 18.42 8.37 -6.09
C ALA A 56 18.64 7.04 -5.32
N VAL A 57 17.80 6.04 -5.56
CA VAL A 57 17.98 4.69 -5.00
C VAL A 57 19.25 4.05 -5.53
N ARG A 58 19.50 4.10 -6.84
CA ARG A 58 20.73 3.55 -7.44
C ARG A 58 22.00 4.25 -6.93
N ALA A 59 21.93 5.55 -6.65
CA ALA A 59 23.03 6.31 -6.06
C ALA A 59 23.29 5.99 -4.57
N SER A 60 22.36 5.31 -3.88
CA SER A 60 22.53 4.96 -2.46
C SER A 60 23.41 3.73 -2.22
N ASP A 61 23.70 2.95 -3.27
CA ASP A 61 24.49 1.71 -3.21
C ASP A 61 23.94 0.63 -2.24
N LEU A 62 22.62 0.67 -2.00
CA LEU A 62 21.91 -0.27 -1.14
C LEU A 62 21.29 -1.38 -1.98
N ALA A 63 21.90 -2.57 -1.92
CA ALA A 63 21.54 -3.72 -2.75
C ALA A 63 20.05 -4.10 -2.63
N GLU A 64 19.46 -4.01 -1.44
CA GLU A 64 18.06 -4.35 -1.19
C GLU A 64 17.10 -3.36 -1.88
N LEU A 65 17.45 -2.07 -1.88
CA LEU A 65 16.62 -1.05 -2.55
C LEU A 65 16.81 -1.08 -4.07
N MET A 66 18.02 -1.39 -4.54
CA MET A 66 18.27 -1.61 -5.96
C MET A 66 17.47 -2.80 -6.49
N SER A 67 17.50 -3.94 -5.78
CA SER A 67 16.70 -5.11 -6.12
C SER A 67 15.20 -4.80 -6.11
N PHE A 68 14.72 -3.96 -5.18
CA PHE A 68 13.34 -3.48 -5.20
C PHE A 68 13.02 -2.68 -6.47
N VAL A 69 13.88 -1.73 -6.85
CA VAL A 69 13.72 -0.94 -8.08
C VAL A 69 13.75 -1.82 -9.33
N ASP A 70 14.63 -2.80 -9.38
CA ASP A 70 14.72 -3.73 -10.50
C ASP A 70 13.46 -4.60 -10.60
N GLY A 71 12.90 -5.03 -9.47
CA GLY A 71 11.61 -5.72 -9.43
C GLY A 71 10.42 -4.89 -9.91
N LEU A 72 10.51 -3.55 -9.91
CA LEU A 72 9.47 -2.68 -10.49
C LEU A 72 9.50 -2.68 -12.03
N ALA A 73 10.59 -3.15 -12.65
CA ALA A 73 10.72 -3.15 -14.10
C ALA A 73 9.73 -4.11 -14.77
N ASP A 74 9.40 -5.22 -14.11
CA ASP A 74 8.47 -6.25 -14.62
C ASP A 74 7.07 -5.68 -14.88
N ASP A 75 6.66 -4.67 -14.10
CA ASP A 75 5.35 -4.02 -14.17
C ASP A 75 5.47 -2.50 -14.39
N ALA A 76 6.47 -2.05 -15.15
CA ALA A 76 6.83 -0.63 -15.28
C ALA A 76 5.65 0.29 -15.65
N GLU A 77 4.80 -0.12 -16.59
CA GLU A 77 3.61 0.66 -16.98
C GLU A 77 2.59 0.76 -15.85
N ALA A 78 2.34 -0.33 -15.11
CA ALA A 78 1.41 -0.33 -14.00
C ALA A 78 1.92 0.55 -12.85
N VAL A 79 3.23 0.56 -12.60
CA VAL A 79 3.87 1.44 -11.61
C VAL A 79 3.76 2.90 -12.05
N ALA A 80 4.05 3.21 -13.31
CA ALA A 80 3.93 4.56 -13.87
C ALA A 80 2.50 5.10 -13.75
N HIS A 81 1.51 4.30 -14.14
CA HIS A 81 0.10 4.63 -13.98
C HIS A 81 -0.28 4.77 -12.51
N GLY A 82 0.18 3.88 -11.62
CA GLY A 82 -0.08 4.00 -10.18
C GLY A 82 0.46 5.31 -9.57
N CYS A 83 1.49 5.89 -10.17
CA CYS A 83 2.08 7.16 -9.75
C CYS A 83 1.45 8.40 -10.41
N SER A 84 0.58 8.24 -11.42
CA SER A 84 0.01 9.35 -12.20
C SER A 84 -1.51 9.40 -12.11
N GLU A 85 -2.14 8.23 -12.11
CA GLU A 85 -3.59 8.08 -12.24
C GLU A 85 -4.32 8.12 -10.91
N SER A 86 -5.57 8.57 -10.98
CA SER A 86 -6.43 8.60 -9.79
C SER A 86 -7.08 7.26 -9.46
N TRP A 87 -7.10 6.35 -10.44
CA TRP A 87 -7.70 5.04 -10.36
C TRP A 87 -6.81 4.06 -9.59
N SER A 88 -7.44 3.24 -8.76
CA SER A 88 -6.73 2.21 -8.01
C SER A 88 -7.42 0.87 -8.19
N ASN A 89 -6.64 -0.20 -8.13
CA ASN A 89 -7.16 -1.58 -8.15
C ASN A 89 -7.86 -1.97 -6.82
N GLY A 90 -7.94 -1.05 -5.85
CA GLY A 90 -8.41 -1.35 -4.49
C GLY A 90 -9.84 -1.89 -4.43
N MET A 91 -10.74 -1.43 -5.32
CA MET A 91 -12.10 -1.98 -5.40
C MET A 91 -12.10 -3.43 -5.87
N VAL A 92 -11.36 -3.72 -6.94
CA VAL A 92 -11.23 -5.05 -7.54
C VAL A 92 -10.56 -6.00 -6.54
N GLU A 93 -9.48 -5.56 -5.88
CA GLU A 93 -8.84 -6.31 -4.80
C GLU A 93 -9.79 -6.58 -3.63
N GLY A 94 -10.64 -5.61 -3.28
CA GLY A 94 -11.70 -5.79 -2.30
C GLY A 94 -12.66 -6.91 -2.67
N PHE A 95 -13.13 -6.95 -3.93
CA PHE A 95 -13.97 -8.03 -4.43
C PHE A 95 -13.24 -9.38 -4.45
N ILE A 96 -12.00 -9.43 -4.92
CA ILE A 96 -11.18 -10.64 -4.92
C ILE A 96 -11.01 -11.16 -3.49
N ASN A 97 -10.73 -10.27 -2.53
CA ASN A 97 -10.57 -10.63 -1.13
C ASN A 97 -11.87 -11.15 -0.53
N LYS A 98 -13.02 -10.54 -0.87
CA LYS A 98 -14.35 -11.05 -0.50
C LYS A 98 -14.57 -12.47 -1.01
N VAL A 99 -14.31 -12.72 -2.30
CA VAL A 99 -14.47 -14.06 -2.90
C VAL A 99 -13.54 -15.07 -2.24
N LYS A 100 -12.26 -14.71 -2.03
CA LYS A 100 -11.28 -15.55 -1.34
C LYS A 100 -11.73 -15.86 0.10
N TRP A 101 -12.30 -14.89 0.81
CA TRP A 101 -12.83 -15.08 2.16
C TRP A 101 -14.01 -16.06 2.17
N ILE A 102 -14.98 -15.89 1.25
CA ILE A 102 -16.13 -16.80 1.14
C ILE A 102 -15.66 -18.23 0.85
N LYS A 103 -14.70 -18.40 -0.07
CA LYS A 103 -14.09 -19.71 -0.36
C LYS A 103 -13.42 -20.32 0.88
N ARG A 104 -12.66 -19.54 1.65
CA ARG A 104 -11.99 -20.01 2.89
C ARG A 104 -12.99 -20.36 4.00
N SER A 105 -14.08 -19.61 4.15
CA SER A 105 -15.18 -19.95 5.09
C SER A 105 -15.93 -21.23 4.73
N SER A 106 -15.67 -21.78 3.54
CA SER A 106 -16.18 -23.08 3.08
C SER A 106 -15.16 -24.21 3.27
N TYR A 107 -14.01 -23.93 3.92
CA TYR A 107 -12.86 -24.84 4.01
C TYR A 107 -12.38 -25.36 2.64
N GLY A 108 -12.61 -24.59 1.57
CA GLY A 108 -12.30 -25.01 0.20
C GLY A 108 -13.19 -26.12 -0.37
N GLN A 109 -14.20 -26.58 0.38
CA GLN A 109 -15.07 -27.71 0.00
C GLN A 109 -16.24 -27.32 -0.90
N ALA A 110 -16.46 -26.02 -1.12
CA ALA A 110 -17.51 -25.56 -2.02
C ALA A 110 -17.05 -25.67 -3.49
N GLY A 111 -17.72 -26.52 -4.26
CA GLY A 111 -17.61 -26.53 -5.72
C GLY A 111 -18.07 -25.20 -6.34
N PHE A 112 -17.78 -24.98 -7.63
CA PHE A 112 -17.99 -23.69 -8.29
C PHE A 112 -19.42 -23.15 -8.15
N SER A 113 -20.44 -23.98 -8.42
CA SER A 113 -21.85 -23.58 -8.31
C SER A 113 -22.20 -23.10 -6.90
N LEU A 114 -21.78 -23.84 -5.86
CA LEU A 114 -22.04 -23.46 -4.47
C LEU A 114 -21.27 -22.19 -4.08
N LEU A 115 -20.04 -22.02 -4.57
CA LEU A 115 -19.26 -20.81 -4.35
C LEU A 115 -19.92 -19.59 -5.00
N GLN A 116 -20.42 -19.73 -6.24
CA GLN A 116 -21.15 -18.69 -6.96
C GLN A 116 -22.40 -18.26 -6.18
N TRP A 117 -23.22 -19.22 -5.74
CA TRP A 117 -24.39 -18.94 -4.90
C TRP A 117 -24.01 -18.21 -3.62
N ARG A 118 -22.96 -18.67 -2.92
CA ARG A 118 -22.48 -18.00 -1.70
C ARG A 118 -21.99 -16.58 -1.97
N VAL A 119 -21.35 -16.30 -3.10
CA VAL A 119 -20.90 -14.94 -3.47
C VAL A 119 -22.10 -14.03 -3.77
N LEU A 120 -23.06 -14.50 -4.57
CA LEU A 120 -24.26 -13.74 -4.95
C LEU A 120 -25.18 -13.45 -3.75
N LEU A 121 -25.35 -14.43 -2.85
CA LEU A 121 -26.19 -14.30 -1.67
C LEU A 121 -25.47 -13.67 -0.47
N HIS A 122 -24.17 -13.39 -0.57
CA HIS A 122 -23.43 -12.73 0.50
C HIS A 122 -23.82 -11.26 0.59
N SER A 123 -24.80 -10.98 1.44
CA SER A 123 -25.21 -9.62 1.82
C SER A 123 -24.00 -8.79 2.23
N PRO A 124 -23.85 -7.57 1.70
CA PRO A 124 -22.89 -6.64 2.26
C PRO A 124 -23.24 -6.43 3.74
N ARG A 125 -22.25 -6.51 4.64
CA ARG A 125 -22.44 -6.05 6.02
C ARG A 125 -23.00 -4.63 5.93
N ARG A 126 -24.24 -4.41 6.40
CA ARG A 126 -24.76 -3.06 6.63
C ARG A 126 -23.84 -2.43 7.66
N SER A 127 -23.04 -1.44 7.25
CA SER A 127 -22.27 -0.62 8.15
C SER A 127 -23.25 0.13 9.06
N SER A 128 -23.46 -0.40 10.26
CA SER A 128 -24.12 0.29 11.38
C SER A 128 -23.21 1.41 11.88
N ALA A 129 -23.13 2.51 11.13
CA ALA A 129 -22.51 3.76 11.59
C ALA A 129 -22.89 4.91 10.63
N ARG A 130 -23.96 5.63 10.99
CA ARG A 130 -24.32 7.03 10.68
C ARG A 130 -25.85 7.17 10.71
N LEU A 131 -26.43 7.15 11.90
CA LEU A 131 -27.77 7.71 12.14
C LEU A 131 -27.83 8.66 13.36
N ASP A 132 -26.68 9.07 13.91
CA ASP A 132 -26.64 10.01 15.03
C ASP A 132 -25.77 11.24 14.68
N ALA A 133 -26.26 12.15 13.83
CA ALA A 133 -25.65 13.48 13.68
C ALA A 133 -26.54 14.54 12.98
N GLN A 134 -27.86 14.39 12.89
CA GLN A 134 -28.75 15.47 12.44
C GLN A 134 -30.03 15.50 13.28
N ALA A 135 -29.86 15.89 14.54
CA ALA A 135 -30.92 16.45 15.37
C ALA A 135 -30.28 17.57 16.20
N ARG A 136 -30.18 18.75 15.59
CA ARG A 136 -30.11 20.07 16.21
C ARG A 136 -30.29 21.12 15.12
#